data_AF-A0A6V7J2V1-F1
#
_entry.id   AF-A0A6V7J2V1-F1
#
_cell.length_a   1.000
_cell.length_b   1.000
_cell.length_c   1.000
_cell.angle_alpha   90.00
_cell.angle_beta   90.00
_cell.angle_gamma   90.00
#
_symmetry.space_group_name_H-M   'P 1'
#
loop_
_entity.id
_entity.type
_entity.pdbx_description
1 polymer ?
#
loop_
_entity_poly.entity_id
_entity_poly.type
_entity_poly.pdbx_seq_one_letter_code
_entity_poly.pdbx_strand_id
1 'polypeptide(L)'
;ITDFIYGMNSFTGQLISNFILAIDIFFLLPGFVVAYNETARAARRPFEYATSWLWALKFYFQRWITLTPCYMMIVGFYATCFYFIGNGPIWNEYAMEMRKATREDWWYHALYIANVGYTSKALPQMWYLTLLMQMYILAPAFLYTLIVIGPERTLTQVVYGVAFFLSIASAFGLTYNRQIPAVNNIFRVPEVIEDQLGTEINNLYICEGLYVRIGSFLLGMLLGYYLKRVNKKPEWYT
;
A
#
# COMPACT_ATOMS: atom_id res chain seq x y z
N ILE A 1 -11.84 31.44 2.93
CA ILE A 1 -11.94 30.18 3.71
C ILE A 1 -13.34 29.57 3.57
N THR A 2 -14.41 30.35 3.76
CA THR A 2 -15.80 29.92 3.58
C THR A 2 -16.10 29.34 2.19
N ASP A 3 -15.71 30.01 1.11
CA ASP A 3 -15.95 29.50 -0.26
C ASP A 3 -15.23 28.18 -0.55
N PHE A 4 -14.05 27.98 0.04
CA PHE A 4 -13.30 26.73 -0.06
C PHE A 4 -14.04 25.58 0.66
N ILE A 5 -14.59 25.84 1.85
CA ILE A 5 -15.38 24.87 2.61
C ILE A 5 -16.67 24.51 1.86
N TYR A 6 -17.37 25.50 1.28
CA TYR A 6 -18.55 25.24 0.45
C TYR A 6 -18.21 24.42 -0.80
N GLY A 7 -17.09 24.71 -1.45
CA GLY A 7 -16.59 23.94 -2.59
C GLY A 7 -16.28 22.48 -2.22
N MET A 8 -15.66 22.24 -1.06
CA MET A 8 -15.39 20.88 -0.58
C MET A 8 -16.63 20.09 -0.18
N ASN A 9 -17.66 20.75 0.35
CA ASN A 9 -18.91 20.09 0.73
C ASN A 9 -19.79 19.73 -0.47
N SER A 10 -19.49 20.28 -1.66
CA SER A 10 -20.14 19.90 -2.91
C SER A 10 -19.85 18.43 -3.28
N PHE A 11 -20.71 17.83 -4.10
CA PHE A 11 -20.51 16.46 -4.59
C PHE A 11 -19.13 16.24 -5.22
N THR A 12 -18.68 17.19 -6.05
CA THR A 12 -17.35 17.16 -6.67
C THR A 12 -16.24 17.27 -5.63
N GLY A 13 -16.42 18.14 -4.63
CA GLY A 13 -15.48 18.28 -3.50
C GLY A 13 -15.35 17.00 -2.67
N GLN A 14 -16.45 16.28 -2.44
CA GLN A 14 -16.44 14.99 -1.76
C GLN A 14 -15.77 13.89 -2.58
N LEU A 15 -15.96 13.86 -3.91
CA LEU A 15 -15.24 12.94 -4.79
C LEU A 15 -13.73 13.17 -4.74
N ILE A 16 -13.31 14.43 -4.76
CA ILE A 16 -11.88 14.80 -4.67
C ILE A 16 -11.32 14.42 -3.30
N SER A 17 -12.05 14.71 -2.22
CA SER A 17 -11.61 14.43 -0.84
C SER A 17 -11.48 12.93 -0.56
N ASN A 18 -12.34 12.11 -1.17
CA ASN A 18 -12.35 10.65 -1.00
C ASN A 18 -11.57 9.88 -2.08
N PHE A 19 -10.73 10.55 -2.87
CA PHE A 19 -9.90 9.91 -3.90
C PHE A 19 -9.03 8.75 -3.34
N ILE A 20 -8.71 8.77 -2.04
CA ILE A 20 -7.96 7.71 -1.35
C ILE A 20 -8.64 6.32 -1.45
N LEU A 21 -9.95 6.28 -1.69
CA LEU A 21 -10.69 5.03 -1.93
C LEU A 21 -10.33 4.38 -3.28
N ALA A 22 -9.94 5.18 -4.28
CA ALA A 22 -9.49 4.68 -5.58
C ALA A 22 -8.11 4.01 -5.53
N ILE A 23 -7.37 4.15 -4.41
CA ILE A 23 -6.01 3.64 -4.30
C ILE A 23 -5.91 2.12 -4.38
N ASP A 24 -7.01 1.41 -4.09
CA ASP A 24 -7.04 -0.05 -4.16
C ASP A 24 -6.78 -0.60 -5.57
N ILE A 25 -7.03 0.18 -6.62
CA ILE A 25 -6.65 -0.17 -8.00
C ILE A 25 -5.11 -0.24 -8.12
N PHE A 26 -4.39 0.67 -7.47
CA PHE A 26 -2.92 0.68 -7.47
C PHE A 26 -2.32 -0.47 -6.65
N PHE A 27 -3.09 -1.16 -5.80
CA PHE A 27 -2.67 -2.40 -5.15
C PHE A 27 -3.05 -3.64 -5.98
N LEU A 28 -4.20 -3.61 -6.64
CA LEU A 28 -4.67 -4.65 -7.54
C LEU A 28 -3.71 -4.87 -8.71
N LEU A 29 -3.25 -3.80 -9.37
CA LEU A 29 -2.37 -3.89 -10.55
C LEU A 29 -1.04 -4.62 -10.27
N PRO A 30 -0.26 -4.28 -9.21
CA PRO A 30 0.93 -5.02 -8.84
C PRO A 30 0.67 -6.50 -8.53
N GLY A 31 -0.42 -6.82 -7.83
CA GLY A 31 -0.82 -8.22 -7.56
C GLY A 31 -1.08 -8.99 -8.85
N PHE A 32 -1.79 -8.36 -9.79
CA PHE A 32 -2.04 -8.90 -11.13
C PHE A 32 -0.73 -9.19 -11.88
N VAL A 33 0.16 -8.20 -11.97
CA VAL A 33 1.42 -8.33 -12.72
C VAL A 33 2.31 -9.41 -12.12
N VAL A 34 2.40 -9.47 -10.78
CA VAL A 34 3.17 -10.51 -10.08
C VAL A 34 2.61 -11.89 -10.39
N ALA A 35 1.31 -12.13 -10.18
CA ALA A 35 0.72 -13.43 -10.43
C ALA A 35 0.78 -13.85 -11.90
N TYR A 36 0.51 -12.95 -12.84
CA TYR A 36 0.57 -13.23 -14.28
C TYR A 36 1.97 -13.66 -14.73
N ASN A 37 3.01 -12.92 -14.32
CA ASN A 37 4.39 -13.19 -14.73
C ASN A 37 4.97 -14.42 -14.03
N GLU A 38 4.77 -14.56 -12.72
CA GLU A 38 5.35 -15.67 -11.96
C GLU A 38 4.66 -17.00 -12.32
N THR A 39 3.34 -16.99 -12.58
CA THR A 39 2.65 -18.18 -13.12
C THR A 39 3.17 -18.57 -14.50
N ALA A 40 3.54 -17.59 -15.35
CA ALA A 40 4.16 -17.87 -16.64
C ALA A 40 5.54 -18.53 -16.49
N ARG A 41 6.37 -18.03 -15.57
CA ARG A 41 7.71 -18.56 -15.30
C ARG A 41 7.66 -19.95 -14.65
N ALA A 42 6.67 -20.20 -13.80
CA ALA A 42 6.47 -21.47 -13.12
C ALA A 42 5.84 -22.57 -14.00
N ALA A 43 5.43 -22.27 -15.25
CA ALA A 43 4.61 -23.15 -16.08
C ALA A 43 5.22 -24.54 -16.34
N ARG A 44 6.56 -24.65 -16.39
CA ARG A 44 7.24 -25.93 -16.65
C ARG A 44 7.47 -26.76 -15.39
N ARG A 45 7.81 -26.11 -14.27
CA ARG A 45 8.18 -26.76 -13.01
C ARG A 45 7.63 -25.97 -11.82
N PRO A 46 6.31 -26.06 -11.56
CA PRO A 46 5.63 -25.19 -10.60
C PRO A 46 6.13 -25.40 -9.17
N PHE A 47 6.35 -26.65 -8.76
CA PHE A 47 6.82 -26.98 -7.42
C PHE A 47 8.28 -26.53 -7.19
N GLU A 48 9.20 -26.88 -8.09
CA GLU A 48 10.61 -26.47 -7.99
C GLU A 48 10.76 -24.96 -8.02
N TYR A 49 9.95 -24.26 -8.82
CA TYR A 49 9.97 -22.81 -8.90
C TYR A 49 9.53 -22.16 -7.59
N ALA A 50 8.37 -22.57 -7.06
CA ALA A 50 7.77 -21.96 -5.89
C ALA A 50 8.50 -22.29 -4.57
N THR A 51 9.28 -23.37 -4.53
CA THR A 51 10.10 -23.78 -3.38
C THR A 51 11.55 -23.30 -3.47
N SER A 52 11.96 -22.71 -4.59
CA SER A 52 13.34 -22.26 -4.79
C SER A 52 13.64 -21.00 -3.97
N TRP A 53 14.57 -21.12 -3.01
CA TRP A 53 15.06 -19.98 -2.24
C TRP A 53 15.79 -18.95 -3.13
N LEU A 54 16.51 -19.41 -4.17
CA LEU A 54 17.19 -18.55 -5.13
C LEU A 54 16.21 -17.68 -5.92
N TRP A 55 15.06 -18.24 -6.29
CA TRP A 55 13.99 -17.47 -6.91
C TRP A 55 13.45 -16.41 -5.95
N ALA A 56 13.13 -16.78 -4.71
CA ALA A 56 12.61 -15.83 -3.72
C ALA A 56 13.60 -14.68 -3.46
N LEU A 57 14.91 -14.98 -3.33
CA LEU A 57 15.94 -13.94 -3.18
C LEU A 57 16.02 -13.03 -4.40
N LYS A 58 16.03 -13.59 -5.61
CA LYS A 58 16.02 -12.79 -6.84
C LYS A 58 14.78 -11.91 -6.93
N PHE A 59 13.62 -12.47 -6.59
CA PHE A 59 12.33 -11.78 -6.58
C PHE A 59 12.36 -10.56 -5.64
N TYR A 60 12.85 -10.70 -4.41
CA TYR A 60 12.97 -9.58 -3.47
C TYR A 60 14.06 -8.58 -3.86
N PHE A 61 15.24 -9.06 -4.26
CA PHE A 61 16.38 -8.21 -4.59
C PHE A 61 16.11 -7.32 -5.81
N GLN A 62 15.51 -7.86 -6.87
CA GLN A 62 15.17 -7.09 -8.06
C GLN A 62 14.21 -5.94 -7.73
N ARG A 63 13.22 -6.17 -6.87
CA ARG A 63 12.30 -5.12 -6.47
C ARG A 63 12.96 -4.09 -5.57
N TRP A 64 13.76 -4.53 -4.61
CA TRP A 64 14.47 -3.65 -3.69
C TRP A 64 15.39 -2.68 -4.47
N ILE A 65 16.20 -3.17 -5.41
CA ILE A 65 17.05 -2.29 -6.24
C ILE A 65 16.24 -1.35 -7.14
N THR A 66 15.08 -1.77 -7.64
CA THR A 66 14.28 -0.91 -8.54
C THR A 66 13.59 0.22 -7.76
N LEU A 67 13.15 -0.05 -6.54
CA LEU A 67 12.28 0.85 -5.79
C LEU A 67 13.02 1.69 -4.75
N THR A 68 13.95 1.07 -4.01
CA THR A 68 14.59 1.68 -2.85
C THR A 68 15.47 2.88 -3.20
N PRO A 69 16.23 2.94 -4.31
CA PRO A 69 17.04 4.11 -4.64
C PRO A 69 16.21 5.38 -4.81
N CYS A 70 15.13 5.30 -5.60
CA CYS A 70 14.22 6.43 -5.79
C CYS A 70 13.51 6.81 -4.49
N TYR A 71 13.09 5.82 -3.71
CA TYR A 71 12.43 6.08 -2.43
C TYR A 71 13.34 6.80 -1.44
N MET A 72 14.57 6.32 -1.28
CA MET A 72 15.55 6.92 -0.38
C MET A 72 16.06 8.28 -0.86
N MET A 73 16.05 8.54 -2.17
CA MET A 73 16.33 9.86 -2.71
C MET A 73 15.29 10.89 -2.22
N ILE A 74 14.00 10.52 -2.20
CA ILE A 74 12.95 11.40 -1.70
C ILE A 74 13.08 11.57 -0.18
N VAL A 75 13.35 10.50 0.56
CA VAL A 75 13.62 10.61 2.01
C VAL A 75 14.78 11.57 2.28
N GLY A 76 15.88 11.46 1.52
CA GLY A 76 17.02 12.37 1.60
C GLY A 76 16.66 13.82 1.27
N PHE A 77 15.83 14.03 0.25
CA PHE A 77 15.32 15.35 -0.14
C PHE A 77 14.52 16.00 0.99
N TYR A 78 13.61 15.27 1.65
CA TYR A 78 12.86 15.79 2.80
C TYR A 78 13.74 16.01 4.03
N ALA A 79 14.77 15.18 4.23
CA ALA A 79 15.74 15.35 5.31
C ALA A 79 16.71 16.55 5.12
N THR A 80 16.79 17.12 3.92
CA THR A 80 17.79 18.16 3.56
C THR A 80 17.20 19.34 2.80
N CYS A 81 16.84 19.15 1.53
CA CYS A 81 16.47 20.19 0.58
C CYS A 81 15.10 20.80 0.84
N PHE A 82 14.11 20.01 1.26
CA PHE A 82 12.71 20.46 1.37
C PHE A 82 12.55 21.74 2.22
N TYR A 83 13.33 21.85 3.30
CA TYR A 83 13.35 23.03 4.16
C TYR A 83 13.63 24.35 3.41
N PHE A 84 14.49 24.32 2.37
CA PHE A 84 14.97 25.52 1.68
C PHE A 84 14.10 25.97 0.50
N ILE A 85 13.04 25.24 0.15
CA ILE A 85 12.26 25.47 -1.08
C ILE A 85 11.26 26.61 -0.94
N GLY A 86 10.78 26.86 0.28
CA GLY A 86 9.81 27.91 0.58
C GLY A 86 10.33 28.88 1.63
N ASN A 87 9.64 30.01 1.74
CA ASN A 87 9.87 30.98 2.80
C ASN A 87 8.51 31.43 3.34
N GLY A 88 8.33 31.37 4.65
CA GLY A 88 7.12 31.84 5.31
C GLY A 88 7.04 31.37 6.77
N PRO A 89 6.29 32.07 7.63
CA PRO A 89 6.18 31.73 9.05
C PRO A 89 5.64 30.31 9.27
N ILE A 90 4.57 29.93 8.55
CA ILE A 90 4.00 28.56 8.59
C ILE A 90 4.94 27.55 7.92
N TRP A 91 5.57 27.93 6.80
CA TRP A 91 6.46 27.04 6.06
C TRP A 91 7.67 26.62 6.88
N ASN A 92 8.29 27.57 7.58
CA ASN A 92 9.51 27.31 8.35
C ASN A 92 9.26 26.33 9.50
N GLU A 93 8.12 26.44 10.16
CA GLU A 93 7.68 25.54 11.21
C GLU A 93 7.40 24.14 10.66
N TYR A 94 6.53 24.03 9.65
CA TYR A 94 6.17 22.78 9.00
C TYR A 94 7.38 22.03 8.41
N ALA A 95 8.22 22.75 7.65
CA ALA A 95 9.36 22.14 6.99
C ALA A 95 10.48 21.76 7.98
N MET A 96 10.60 22.46 9.11
CA MET A 96 11.54 22.09 10.18
C MET A 96 11.08 20.82 10.90
N GLU A 97 9.78 20.70 11.21
CA GLU A 97 9.20 19.51 11.82
C GLU A 97 9.36 18.30 10.91
N MET A 98 8.98 18.43 9.63
CA MET A 98 9.13 17.36 8.62
C MET A 98 10.59 16.92 8.48
N ARG A 99 11.53 17.88 8.46
CA ARG A 99 12.96 17.58 8.38
C ARG A 99 13.45 16.81 9.60
N LYS A 100 13.05 17.22 10.81
CA LYS A 100 13.45 16.54 12.06
C LYS A 100 12.90 15.12 12.10
N ALA A 101 11.60 14.96 11.87
CA ALA A 101 10.95 13.65 11.84
C ALA A 101 11.57 12.72 10.78
N THR A 102 11.83 13.23 9.57
CA THR A 102 12.46 12.42 8.51
C THR A 102 13.88 11.99 8.88
N ARG A 103 14.65 12.81 9.60
CA ARG A 103 16.01 12.47 10.05
C ARG A 103 16.04 11.47 11.20
N GLU A 104 15.00 11.43 12.01
CA GLU A 104 14.86 10.44 13.08
C GLU A 104 14.37 9.10 12.51
N ASP A 105 13.46 9.14 11.54
CA ASP A 105 12.73 7.96 11.05
C ASP A 105 13.14 7.45 9.65
N TRP A 106 14.20 8.00 9.03
CA TRP A 106 14.65 7.58 7.69
C TRP A 106 14.85 6.06 7.55
N TRP A 107 15.27 5.39 8.63
CA TRP A 107 15.51 3.96 8.66
C TRP A 107 14.22 3.14 8.64
N TYR A 108 13.11 3.65 9.19
CA TYR A 108 11.78 3.02 9.03
C TYR A 108 11.35 3.02 7.56
N HIS A 109 11.66 4.10 6.83
CA HIS A 109 11.42 4.17 5.39
C HIS A 109 12.34 3.20 4.63
N ALA A 110 13.64 3.13 4.97
CA ALA A 110 14.57 2.19 4.34
C ALA A 110 14.15 0.71 4.50
N LEU A 111 13.56 0.38 5.66
CA LEU A 111 13.08 -0.97 5.98
C LEU A 111 11.62 -1.23 5.57
N TYR A 112 10.91 -0.24 5.01
CA TYR A 112 9.48 -0.33 4.69
C TYR A 112 8.61 -0.79 5.88
N ILE A 113 8.85 -0.20 7.05
CA ILE A 113 8.06 -0.41 8.29
C ILE A 113 7.52 0.89 8.88
N ALA A 114 7.48 1.96 8.07
CA ALA A 114 6.98 3.28 8.46
C ALA A 114 5.53 3.29 8.96
N ASN A 115 4.74 2.25 8.65
CA ASN A 115 3.36 2.11 9.13
C ASN A 115 3.19 1.47 10.52
N VAL A 116 4.27 0.95 11.13
CA VAL A 116 4.23 0.29 12.46
C VAL A 116 4.72 1.22 13.58
N GLY A 117 5.50 2.26 13.24
CA GLY A 117 6.04 3.22 14.21
C GLY A 117 5.13 4.43 14.40
N TYR A 118 4.76 4.73 15.65
CA TYR A 118 3.94 5.90 16.01
C TYR A 118 4.60 7.26 15.67
N THR A 119 5.92 7.28 15.49
CA THR A 119 6.73 8.47 15.18
C THR A 119 6.88 8.77 13.68
N SER A 120 6.73 7.77 12.81
CA SER A 120 7.07 7.84 11.36
C SER A 120 6.02 8.54 10.49
N LYS A 121 5.39 9.60 11.01
CA LYS A 121 4.43 10.44 10.27
C LYS A 121 5.10 11.46 9.34
N ALA A 122 6.43 11.43 9.25
CA ALA A 122 7.25 12.40 8.54
C ALA A 122 6.92 12.51 7.04
N LEU A 123 6.42 11.45 6.42
CA LEU A 123 6.11 11.44 5.00
C LEU A 123 4.77 10.73 4.75
N PRO A 124 3.63 11.45 4.85
CA PRO A 124 2.31 10.86 4.67
C PRO A 124 2.19 10.14 3.34
N GLN A 125 2.66 10.71 2.25
CA GLN A 125 2.59 10.10 0.92
C GLN A 125 3.31 8.73 0.78
N MET A 126 4.15 8.33 1.74
CA MET A 126 5.01 7.15 1.64
C MET A 126 4.41 5.86 2.22
N TRP A 127 3.25 5.94 2.89
CA TRP A 127 2.54 4.77 3.40
C TRP A 127 2.25 3.75 2.28
N TYR A 128 1.86 4.24 1.09
CA TYR A 128 1.50 3.39 -0.03
C TYR A 128 2.67 2.49 -0.46
N LEU A 129 3.86 3.07 -0.56
CA LEU A 129 5.06 2.35 -0.99
C LEU A 129 5.51 1.30 0.04
N THR A 130 5.35 1.66 1.31
CA THR A 130 5.56 0.77 2.46
C THR A 130 4.64 -0.44 2.41
N LEU A 131 3.34 -0.22 2.24
CA LEU A 131 2.37 -1.31 2.09
C LEU A 131 2.65 -2.18 0.87
N LEU A 132 3.01 -1.55 -0.25
CA LEU A 132 3.25 -2.27 -1.48
C LEU A 132 4.44 -3.25 -1.34
N MET A 133 5.48 -2.86 -0.58
CA MET A 133 6.59 -3.76 -0.26
C MET A 133 6.17 -4.87 0.70
N GLN A 134 5.34 -4.58 1.71
CA GLN A 134 4.81 -5.59 2.63
C GLN A 134 3.94 -6.63 1.91
N MET A 135 3.06 -6.20 1.01
CA MET A 135 2.28 -7.10 0.15
C MET A 135 3.19 -7.95 -0.75
N TYR A 136 4.25 -7.35 -1.30
CA TYR A 136 5.22 -8.07 -2.12
C TYR A 136 6.03 -9.10 -1.34
N ILE A 137 6.38 -8.82 -0.08
CA ILE A 137 7.01 -9.78 0.84
C ILE A 137 6.09 -10.98 1.09
N LEU A 138 4.77 -10.76 1.18
CA LEU A 138 3.81 -11.85 1.34
C LEU A 138 3.49 -12.59 0.02
N ALA A 139 3.76 -11.98 -1.13
CA ALA A 139 3.34 -12.49 -2.43
C ALA A 139 3.81 -13.93 -2.71
N PRO A 140 5.05 -14.36 -2.40
CA PRO A 140 5.48 -15.74 -2.61
C PRO A 140 4.64 -16.78 -1.88
N ALA A 141 4.15 -16.50 -0.67
CA ALA A 141 3.28 -17.42 0.06
C ALA A 141 1.92 -17.59 -0.64
N PHE A 142 1.34 -16.49 -1.11
CA PHE A 142 0.09 -16.50 -1.87
C PHE A 142 0.27 -17.08 -3.30
N LEU A 143 1.44 -16.89 -3.91
CA LEU A 143 1.80 -17.52 -5.18
C LEU A 143 1.96 -19.02 -5.03
N TYR A 144 2.57 -19.48 -3.93
CA TYR A 144 2.74 -20.90 -3.65
C TYR A 144 1.39 -21.61 -3.61
N THR A 145 0.39 -21.06 -2.91
CA THR A 145 -0.96 -21.65 -2.89
C THR A 145 -1.62 -21.64 -4.27
N LEU A 146 -1.44 -20.58 -5.07
CA LEU A 146 -1.99 -20.54 -6.43
C LEU A 146 -1.32 -21.49 -7.43
N ILE A 147 0.01 -21.52 -7.44
CA ILE A 147 0.80 -22.22 -8.46
C ILE A 147 0.96 -23.70 -8.13
N VAL A 148 1.18 -24.05 -6.87
CA VAL A 148 1.47 -25.43 -6.44
C VAL A 148 0.21 -26.18 -6.07
N ILE A 149 -0.63 -25.59 -5.21
CA ILE A 149 -1.85 -26.24 -4.72
C ILE A 149 -2.97 -26.12 -5.76
N GLY A 150 -3.06 -24.97 -6.42
CA GLY A 150 -4.05 -24.68 -7.45
C GLY A 150 -5.29 -23.96 -6.89
N PRO A 151 -5.98 -23.14 -7.72
CA PRO A 151 -7.11 -22.32 -7.27
C PRO A 151 -8.39 -23.12 -6.95
N GLU A 152 -8.50 -24.33 -7.49
CA GLU A 152 -9.69 -25.19 -7.33
C GLU A 152 -9.69 -25.93 -5.98
N ARG A 153 -8.56 -25.94 -5.27
CA ARG A 153 -8.45 -26.60 -3.97
C ARG A 153 -9.04 -25.73 -2.86
N THR A 154 -9.76 -26.37 -1.95
CA THR A 154 -10.35 -25.74 -0.76
C THR A 154 -9.33 -24.94 0.05
N LEU A 155 -8.10 -25.44 0.19
CA LEU A 155 -7.05 -24.73 0.93
C LEU A 155 -6.75 -23.35 0.34
N THR A 156 -6.58 -23.26 -0.98
CA THR A 156 -6.32 -21.98 -1.66
C THR A 156 -7.51 -21.03 -1.52
N GLN A 157 -8.72 -21.54 -1.71
CA GLN A 157 -9.95 -20.75 -1.54
C GLN A 157 -10.11 -20.23 -0.11
N VAL A 158 -9.80 -21.05 0.89
CA VAL A 158 -9.83 -20.66 2.31
C VAL A 158 -8.77 -19.61 2.61
N VAL A 159 -7.52 -19.77 2.13
CA VAL A 159 -6.45 -18.80 2.37
C VAL A 159 -6.80 -17.42 1.79
N TYR A 160 -7.24 -17.37 0.53
CA TYR A 160 -7.64 -16.12 -0.13
C TYR A 160 -8.92 -15.54 0.47
N GLY A 161 -9.93 -16.38 0.72
CA GLY A 161 -11.21 -15.98 1.30
C GLY A 161 -11.04 -15.42 2.70
N VAL A 162 -10.33 -16.12 3.59
CA VAL A 162 -10.06 -15.66 4.96
C VAL A 162 -9.27 -14.36 4.93
N ALA A 163 -8.20 -14.25 4.13
CA ALA A 163 -7.43 -13.01 4.03
C ALA A 163 -8.29 -11.84 3.53
N PHE A 164 -9.17 -12.06 2.55
CA PHE A 164 -10.08 -11.05 2.02
C PHE A 164 -11.13 -10.61 3.06
N PHE A 165 -11.80 -11.55 3.72
CA PHE A 165 -12.80 -11.23 4.75
C PHE A 165 -12.19 -10.62 6.00
N LEU A 166 -10.99 -11.04 6.42
CA LEU A 166 -10.23 -10.37 7.48
C LEU A 166 -9.87 -8.94 7.09
N SER A 167 -9.57 -8.70 5.80
CA SER A 167 -9.30 -7.36 5.28
C SER A 167 -10.52 -6.45 5.45
N ILE A 168 -11.69 -6.92 5.06
CA ILE A 168 -12.95 -6.19 5.22
C ILE A 168 -13.31 -6.02 6.70
N ALA A 169 -13.21 -7.09 7.49
CA ALA A 169 -13.56 -7.07 8.90
C ALA A 169 -12.66 -6.14 9.71
N SER A 170 -11.36 -6.08 9.38
CA SER A 170 -10.43 -5.15 10.02
C SER A 170 -10.70 -3.69 9.63
N ALA A 171 -11.00 -3.42 8.36
CA ALA A 171 -11.44 -2.11 7.91
C ALA A 171 -12.68 -1.64 8.67
N PHE A 172 -13.70 -2.51 8.76
CA PHE A 172 -14.93 -2.25 9.48
C PHE A 172 -14.69 -2.06 10.99
N GLY A 173 -13.96 -2.98 11.62
CA GLY A 173 -13.70 -2.95 13.06
C GLY A 173 -12.91 -1.70 13.48
N LEU A 174 -11.92 -1.28 12.70
CA LEU A 174 -11.21 -0.03 12.94
C LEU A 174 -12.11 1.19 12.80
N THR A 175 -12.89 1.26 11.71
CA THR A 175 -13.80 2.39 11.45
C THR A 175 -14.85 2.51 12.54
N TYR A 176 -15.43 1.37 12.95
CA TYR A 176 -16.46 1.29 13.99
C TYR A 176 -15.91 1.69 15.36
N ASN A 177 -14.78 1.09 15.78
CA ASN A 177 -14.22 1.33 17.12
C ASN A 177 -13.69 2.76 17.29
N ARG A 178 -13.17 3.35 16.22
CA ARG A 178 -12.53 4.68 16.25
C ARG A 178 -13.45 5.80 15.76
N GLN A 179 -14.69 5.48 15.40
CA GLN A 179 -15.69 6.41 14.88
C GLN A 179 -15.14 7.29 13.74
N ILE A 180 -14.34 6.68 12.86
CA ILE A 180 -13.66 7.41 11.79
C ILE A 180 -14.74 7.93 10.83
N PRO A 181 -14.79 9.25 10.56
CA PRO A 181 -15.78 9.80 9.65
C PRO A 181 -15.60 9.20 8.24
N ALA A 182 -16.71 8.91 7.57
CA ALA A 182 -16.71 8.35 6.21
C ALA A 182 -16.08 9.27 5.15
N VAL A 183 -15.80 10.53 5.51
CA VAL A 183 -15.18 11.53 4.64
C VAL A 183 -13.77 11.82 5.14
N ASN A 184 -12.80 11.71 4.23
CA ASN A 184 -11.43 12.13 4.49
C ASN A 184 -11.39 13.65 4.76
N ASN A 185 -11.19 14.03 6.01
CA ASN A 185 -11.21 15.43 6.46
C ASN A 185 -9.89 16.18 6.22
N ILE A 186 -8.97 15.65 5.39
CA ILE A 186 -7.61 16.19 5.19
C ILE A 186 -7.61 17.69 4.84
N PHE A 187 -8.66 18.18 4.18
CA PHE A 187 -8.79 19.57 3.76
C PHE A 187 -9.75 20.40 4.61
N ARG A 188 -10.44 19.81 5.59
CA ARG A 188 -11.27 20.58 6.53
C ARG A 188 -10.31 21.19 7.53
N VAL A 189 -9.87 22.43 7.29
CA VAL A 189 -9.07 23.21 8.24
C VAL A 189 -9.80 23.14 9.58
N PRO A 190 -9.28 22.41 10.58
CA PRO A 190 -9.86 22.48 11.90
C PRO A 190 -9.39 23.82 12.44
N GLU A 191 -10.30 24.78 12.44
CA GLU A 191 -10.42 25.55 13.67
C GLU A 191 -10.52 24.49 14.79
N VAL A 192 -9.65 24.54 15.80
CA VAL A 192 -9.65 23.71 17.04
C VAL A 192 -8.54 22.64 17.18
N ILE A 193 -7.64 22.94 18.13
CA ILE A 193 -6.83 22.10 19.05
C ILE A 193 -5.97 20.96 18.45
N GLU A 194 -4.64 21.15 18.58
CA GLU A 194 -3.51 20.25 18.27
C GLU A 194 -3.74 18.76 18.60
N ASP A 195 -4.48 18.46 19.66
CA ASP A 195 -4.75 17.11 20.18
C ASP A 195 -5.74 16.29 19.31
N GLN A 196 -6.69 16.96 18.64
CA GLN A 196 -7.66 16.30 17.76
C GLN A 196 -7.07 16.01 16.37
N LEU A 197 -6.24 16.91 15.83
CA LEU A 197 -5.55 16.72 14.55
C LEU A 197 -4.58 15.54 14.61
N GLY A 198 -3.84 15.41 15.72
CA GLY A 198 -2.94 14.28 15.96
C GLY A 198 -3.66 12.94 15.94
N THR A 199 -4.90 12.89 16.43
CA THR A 199 -5.76 11.70 16.50
C THR A 199 -6.40 11.35 15.15
N GLU A 200 -6.90 12.33 14.40
CA GLU A 200 -7.46 12.14 13.05
C GLU A 200 -6.41 11.66 12.04
N ILE A 201 -5.22 12.28 12.05
CA ILE A 201 -4.08 11.84 11.25
C ILE A 201 -3.68 10.40 11.62
N ASN A 202 -3.69 10.07 12.91
CA ASN A 202 -3.39 8.71 13.38
C ASN A 202 -4.42 7.68 12.90
N ASN A 203 -5.69 8.07 12.89
CA ASN A 203 -6.78 7.21 12.42
C ASN A 203 -6.67 6.96 10.90
N LEU A 204 -6.23 7.96 10.13
CA LEU A 204 -5.93 7.82 8.71
C LEU A 204 -4.80 6.81 8.45
N TYR A 205 -3.67 6.94 9.16
CA TYR A 205 -2.53 6.02 9.05
C TYR A 205 -2.87 4.58 9.46
N ILE A 206 -3.86 4.39 10.32
CA ILE A 206 -4.28 3.07 10.79
C ILE A 206 -5.23 2.39 9.78
N CYS A 207 -6.03 3.18 9.05
CA CYS A 207 -6.73 2.71 7.84
C CYS A 207 -5.78 2.45 6.65
N GLU A 208 -4.54 2.91 6.72
CA GLU A 208 -3.45 2.63 5.78
C GLU A 208 -2.62 1.41 6.19
N GLY A 209 -3.19 0.51 7.00
CA GLY A 209 -2.57 -0.77 7.38
C GLY A 209 -2.64 -1.83 6.29
N LEU A 210 -1.62 -2.70 6.23
CA LEU A 210 -1.57 -3.86 5.32
C LEU A 210 -2.82 -4.71 5.42
N TYR A 211 -3.24 -4.96 6.65
CA TYR A 211 -4.39 -5.81 6.97
C TYR A 211 -5.70 -5.23 6.46
N VAL A 212 -5.84 -3.92 6.27
CA VAL A 212 -7.06 -3.29 5.72
C VAL A 212 -7.13 -3.44 4.19
N ARG A 213 -5.96 -3.41 3.52
CA ARG A 213 -5.90 -3.23 2.05
C ARG A 213 -5.37 -4.44 1.28
N ILE A 214 -4.88 -5.49 1.95
CA ILE A 214 -4.35 -6.68 1.27
C ILE A 214 -5.37 -7.37 0.36
N GLY A 215 -6.68 -7.22 0.64
CA GLY A 215 -7.75 -7.80 -0.17
C GLY A 215 -7.68 -7.40 -1.66
N SER A 216 -7.39 -6.14 -1.98
CA SER A 216 -7.32 -5.67 -3.37
C SER A 216 -6.12 -6.25 -4.13
N PHE A 217 -4.97 -6.37 -3.45
CA PHE A 217 -3.78 -7.04 -3.99
C PHE A 217 -4.05 -8.52 -4.29
N LEU A 218 -4.72 -9.24 -3.39
CA LEU A 218 -5.07 -10.64 -3.57
C LEU A 218 -6.06 -10.86 -4.72
N LEU A 219 -7.05 -9.97 -4.88
CA LEU A 219 -7.93 -9.97 -6.05
C LEU A 219 -7.14 -9.80 -7.35
N GLY A 220 -6.17 -8.89 -7.35
CA GLY A 220 -5.22 -8.74 -8.45
C GLY A 220 -4.48 -10.04 -8.77
N MET A 221 -3.95 -10.72 -7.75
CA MET A 221 -3.26 -11.99 -7.93
C MET A 221 -4.15 -13.08 -8.54
N LEU A 222 -5.40 -13.22 -8.05
CA LEU A 222 -6.38 -14.16 -8.61
C LEU A 222 -6.63 -13.84 -10.09
N LEU A 223 -6.89 -12.58 -10.41
CA LEU A 223 -7.13 -12.11 -11.78
C LEU A 223 -5.94 -12.42 -12.70
N GLY A 224 -4.71 -12.15 -12.24
CA GLY A 224 -3.48 -12.40 -12.99
C GLY A 224 -3.26 -13.87 -13.29
N TYR A 225 -3.51 -14.73 -12.31
CA TYR A 225 -3.44 -16.17 -12.47
C TYR A 225 -4.48 -16.69 -13.48
N TYR A 226 -5.76 -16.30 -13.33
CA TYR A 226 -6.84 -16.75 -14.21
C TYR A 226 -6.61 -16.32 -15.66
N LEU A 227 -6.25 -15.05 -15.89
CA LEU A 227 -5.94 -14.56 -17.22
C LEU A 227 -4.75 -15.27 -17.84
N LYS A 228 -3.73 -15.61 -17.04
CA LYS A 228 -2.60 -16.41 -17.55
C LYS A 228 -3.01 -17.82 -17.96
N ARG A 229 -3.94 -18.44 -17.25
CA ARG A 229 -4.47 -19.79 -17.57
C ARG A 229 -5.32 -19.77 -18.84
N VAL A 230 -6.18 -18.77 -18.99
CA VAL A 230 -7.02 -18.59 -20.19
C VAL A 230 -6.17 -18.29 -21.43
N ASN A 231 -5.09 -17.50 -21.29
CA ASN A 231 -4.22 -17.11 -22.39
C ASN A 231 -3.15 -18.17 -22.77
N LYS A 232 -3.24 -19.40 -22.25
CA LYS A 232 -2.44 -20.52 -22.80
C LYS A 232 -3.01 -20.86 -24.19
N LYS A 233 -2.29 -20.52 -25.25
CA LYS A 233 -2.61 -20.97 -26.61
C LYS A 233 -2.76 -22.51 -26.61
N PRO A 234 -3.74 -23.07 -27.33
CA PRO A 234 -3.92 -24.51 -27.40
C PRO A 234 -2.72 -25.19 -28.09
N GLU A 235 -2.37 -26.39 -27.63
CA GLU A 235 -1.13 -27.13 -27.96
C GLU A 235 -0.94 -27.49 -29.44
N TRP A 236 -1.93 -27.23 -30.31
CA TRP A 236 -1.86 -27.53 -31.75
C TRP A 236 -1.23 -26.42 -32.61
N TYR A 237 -0.64 -25.39 -32.00
CA TYR A 237 -0.02 -24.24 -32.68
C TYR A 237 1.52 -24.29 -32.79
N THR A 238 2.14 -25.44 -32.54
CA THR A 238 3.59 -25.71 -32.72
C THR A 238 3.77 -27.00 -33.49
#